data_AF-G5JS01-F1
#
_entry.id   AF-G5JS01-F1
#
_cell.length_a   1.000
_cell.length_b   1.000
_cell.length_c   1.000
_cell.angle_alpha   90.00
_cell.angle_beta   90.00
_cell.angle_gamma   90.00
#
_symmetry.space_group_name_H-M   'P 1'
#
loop_
_entity.id
_entity.type
_entity.pdbx_description
1 polymer ?
#
loop_
_entity_poly.entity_id
_entity_poly.type
_entity_poly.pdbx_seq_one_letter_code
_entity_poly.pdbx_strand_id
1 'polypeptide(L)'
;MNHLNDTAKRHHLRYNMKQLKTIITSYYRCYTPKELTHRQNVNYCKVSDSSILVLLVLQAELGIKSQRRFYRLCQVFLVTTGLERTRFYRRARYLIPLLKRIHQGMTSQFLQDDIGHYG
;
A
#
# COMPACT_ATOMS: atom_id res chain seq x y z
N MET A 1 -23.90 12.68 -22.67
CA MET A 1 -24.21 12.78 -21.22
C MET A 1 -23.20 11.96 -20.44
N ASN A 2 -22.73 12.45 -19.27
CA ASN A 2 -21.94 11.78 -18.20
C ASN A 2 -20.54 12.35 -17.83
N HIS A 3 -20.05 13.44 -18.45
CA HIS A 3 -18.73 13.98 -18.12
C HIS A 3 -18.60 14.47 -16.66
N LEU A 4 -19.66 15.05 -16.09
CA LEU A 4 -19.70 15.52 -14.70
C LEU A 4 -19.67 14.37 -13.69
N ASN A 5 -20.40 13.29 -13.95
CA ASN A 5 -20.46 12.11 -13.08
C ASN A 5 -19.12 11.36 -13.05
N ASP A 6 -18.43 11.30 -14.19
CA ASP A 6 -17.08 10.72 -14.28
C ASP A 6 -16.04 11.57 -13.55
N THR A 7 -16.21 12.89 -13.53
CA THR A 7 -15.28 13.81 -12.86
C THR A 7 -15.44 13.74 -11.34
N ALA A 8 -16.68 13.68 -10.84
CA ALA A 8 -16.97 13.48 -9.42
C ALA A 8 -16.45 12.12 -8.90
N LYS A 9 -16.69 11.03 -9.65
CA LYS A 9 -16.17 9.69 -9.31
C LYS A 9 -14.64 9.65 -9.28
N ARG A 10 -13.97 10.29 -10.26
CA ARG A 10 -12.50 10.41 -10.27
C ARG A 10 -11.99 11.21 -9.07
N HIS A 11 -12.64 12.31 -8.72
CA HIS A 11 -12.26 13.13 -7.58
C HIS A 11 -12.40 12.35 -6.26
N HIS A 12 -13.51 11.63 -6.09
CA HIS A 12 -13.75 10.78 -4.93
C HIS A 12 -12.72 9.65 -4.82
N LEU A 13 -12.44 8.95 -5.92
CA LEU A 13 -11.41 7.91 -5.94
C LEU A 13 -10.03 8.47 -5.59
N ARG A 14 -9.68 9.64 -6.13
CA ARG A 14 -8.40 10.31 -5.85
C ARG A 14 -8.31 10.73 -4.38
N TYR A 15 -9.40 11.15 -3.77
CA TYR A 15 -9.48 11.48 -2.35
C TYR A 15 -9.30 10.23 -1.47
N ASN A 16 -10.01 9.14 -1.75
CA ASN A 16 -9.87 7.87 -1.02
C ASN A 16 -8.45 7.30 -1.13
N MET A 17 -7.82 7.39 -2.31
CA MET A 17 -6.43 6.98 -2.49
C MET A 17 -5.44 7.83 -1.68
N LYS A 18 -5.70 9.13 -1.52
CA LYS A 18 -4.88 9.98 -0.63
C LYS A 18 -5.04 9.55 0.83
N GLN A 19 -6.27 9.33 1.29
CA GLN A 19 -6.53 8.87 2.66
C GLN A 19 -5.88 7.51 2.94
N LEU A 20 -6.05 6.54 2.05
CA LEU A 20 -5.42 5.22 2.15
C LEU A 20 -3.90 5.33 2.24
N LYS A 21 -3.30 6.19 1.41
CA LYS A 21 -1.86 6.44 1.48
C LYS A 21 -1.43 7.04 2.82
N THR A 22 -2.20 7.97 3.39
CA THR A 22 -1.93 8.54 4.71
C THR A 22 -1.97 7.47 5.80
N ILE A 23 -3.03 6.65 5.82
CA ILE A 23 -3.22 5.56 6.78
C ILE A 23 -2.06 4.56 6.69
N ILE A 24 -1.75 4.07 5.49
CA ILE A 24 -0.64 3.12 5.28
C ILE A 24 0.72 3.74 5.62
N THR A 25 0.91 5.04 5.38
CA THR A 25 2.15 5.73 5.78
C THR A 25 2.28 5.79 7.30
N SER A 26 1.18 5.99 8.02
CA SER A 26 1.16 5.94 9.49
C SER A 26 1.55 4.56 10.00
N TYR A 27 0.87 3.51 9.52
CA TYR A 27 1.19 2.12 9.88
C TYR A 27 2.62 1.73 9.50
N TYR A 28 3.09 2.16 8.33
CA TYR A 28 4.49 1.96 7.96
C TYR A 28 5.41 2.55 9.02
N ARG A 29 5.21 3.80 9.45
CA ARG A 29 6.06 4.41 10.49
C ARG A 29 6.01 3.67 11.83
N CYS A 30 4.83 3.20 12.25
CA CYS A 30 4.65 2.50 13.53
C CYS A 30 5.30 1.12 13.56
N TYR A 31 5.24 0.38 12.46
CA TYR A 31 5.63 -1.04 12.41
C TYR A 31 6.94 -1.29 11.66
N THR A 32 7.61 -0.27 11.11
CA THR A 32 8.84 -0.46 10.33
C THR A 32 10.06 -0.62 11.24
N PRO A 33 10.76 -1.78 11.17
CA PRO A 33 12.06 -1.95 11.81
C PRO A 33 13.09 -0.89 11.40
N LYS A 34 13.99 -0.50 12.31
CA LYS A 34 15.02 0.52 12.06
C LYS A 34 15.98 0.14 10.92
N GLU A 35 16.10 -1.15 10.64
CA GLU A 35 16.90 -1.73 9.55
C GLU A 35 16.35 -1.35 8.17
N LEU A 36 15.07 -0.98 8.10
CA LEU A 36 14.36 -0.71 6.86
C LEU A 36 14.27 0.78 6.54
N THR A 37 14.30 1.62 7.57
CA THR A 37 14.48 3.07 7.43
C THR A 37 15.88 3.44 6.93
N HIS A 38 16.90 2.62 7.23
CA HIS A 38 18.30 2.90 6.87
C HIS A 38 18.83 2.09 5.69
N ARG A 39 17.96 1.42 4.91
CA ARG A 39 18.45 0.61 3.78
C ARG A 39 19.22 1.48 2.77
N GLN A 40 20.31 0.93 2.25
CA GLN A 40 21.03 1.57 1.16
C GLN A 40 20.08 1.91 0.02
N ASN A 41 20.20 3.14 -0.49
CA ASN A 41 19.42 3.68 -1.59
C ASN A 41 17.94 4.00 -1.32
N VAL A 42 17.52 4.09 -0.05
CA VAL A 42 16.15 4.55 0.26
C VAL A 42 15.87 5.95 -0.32
N ASN A 43 16.85 6.85 -0.26
CA ASN A 43 16.76 8.22 -0.77
C ASN A 43 16.82 8.31 -2.30
N TYR A 44 17.36 7.30 -2.99
CA TYR A 44 17.43 7.25 -4.46
C TYR A 44 16.19 6.56 -5.08
N CYS A 45 15.25 6.07 -4.27
CA CYS A 45 14.04 5.42 -4.76
C CYS A 45 12.97 6.46 -5.13
N LYS A 46 12.66 6.57 -6.43
CA LYS A 46 11.57 7.43 -6.96
C LYS A 46 10.17 7.10 -6.41
N VAL A 47 9.98 5.88 -5.90
CA VAL A 47 8.71 5.41 -5.30
C VAL A 47 8.95 5.09 -3.82
N SER A 48 8.11 5.57 -2.91
CA SER A 48 8.26 5.28 -1.48
C SER A 48 7.75 3.88 -1.12
N ASP A 49 8.19 3.32 0.00
CA ASP A 49 7.70 2.01 0.47
C ASP A 49 6.21 2.02 0.78
N SER A 50 5.72 3.10 1.38
CA SER A 50 4.30 3.31 1.61
C SER A 50 3.49 3.24 0.30
N SER A 51 4.04 3.75 -0.81
CA SER A 51 3.39 3.65 -2.12
C SER A 51 3.36 2.21 -2.63
N ILE A 52 4.42 1.42 -2.40
CA ILE A 52 4.42 -0.02 -2.73
C ILE A 52 3.43 -0.78 -1.85
N LEU A 53 3.32 -0.45 -0.56
CA LEU A 53 2.35 -1.06 0.35
C LEU A 53 0.91 -0.77 -0.05
N VAL A 54 0.59 0.47 -0.44
CA VAL A 54 -0.73 0.82 -1.01
C VAL A 54 -1.06 -0.05 -2.22
N LEU A 55 -0.08 -0.28 -3.10
CA LEU A 55 -0.26 -1.16 -4.26
C LEU A 55 -0.49 -2.62 -3.85
N LEU A 56 0.19 -3.13 -2.82
CA LEU A 56 -0.01 -4.49 -2.33
C LEU A 56 -1.38 -4.68 -1.67
N VAL A 57 -1.86 -3.69 -0.92
CA VAL A 57 -3.22 -3.70 -0.35
C VAL A 57 -4.24 -3.66 -1.46
N LEU A 58 -4.07 -2.78 -2.45
CA LEU A 58 -4.95 -2.72 -3.63
C LEU A 58 -4.95 -4.05 -4.41
N GLN A 59 -3.80 -4.71 -4.53
CA GLN A 59 -3.72 -6.04 -5.16
C GLN A 59 -4.57 -7.08 -4.41
N ALA A 60 -4.51 -7.07 -3.08
CA ALA A 60 -5.27 -7.98 -2.22
C ALA A 60 -6.77 -7.69 -2.30
N GLU A 61 -7.16 -6.42 -2.25
CA GLU A 61 -8.55 -5.96 -2.35
C GLU A 61 -9.20 -6.37 -3.68
N LEU A 62 -8.45 -6.28 -4.77
CA LEU A 62 -8.91 -6.72 -6.09
C LEU A 62 -8.89 -8.24 -6.27
N GLY A 63 -8.45 -9.01 -5.26
CA GLY A 63 -8.35 -10.48 -5.32
C GLY A 63 -7.33 -10.98 -6.34
N ILE A 64 -6.39 -10.14 -6.80
CA ILE A 64 -5.45 -10.50 -7.86
C ILE A 64 -4.25 -11.25 -7.28
N LYS A 65 -4.29 -12.58 -7.35
CA LYS A 65 -3.18 -13.43 -6.91
C LYS A 65 -1.91 -13.27 -7.76
N SER A 66 -2.06 -13.01 -9.06
CA SER A 66 -0.94 -12.88 -9.99
C SER A 66 -0.29 -11.50 -9.94
N GLN A 67 0.92 -11.43 -9.41
CA GLN A 67 1.73 -10.21 -9.37
C GLN A 67 2.05 -9.64 -10.77
N ARG A 68 2.10 -10.51 -11.79
CA ARG A 68 2.25 -10.12 -13.20
C ARG A 68 1.02 -9.44 -13.74
N ARG A 69 -0.16 -10.03 -13.48
CA ARG A 69 -1.44 -9.44 -13.89
C ARG A 69 -1.67 -8.09 -13.20
N PHE A 70 -1.39 -8.03 -11.90
CA PHE A 70 -1.49 -6.79 -11.14
C PHE A 70 -0.54 -5.71 -11.66
N TYR A 71 0.74 -6.02 -11.86
CA TYR A 71 1.70 -5.05 -12.39
C TYR A 71 1.26 -4.48 -13.74
N ARG A 72 0.74 -5.32 -14.66
CA ARG A 72 0.21 -4.86 -15.96
C ARG A 72 -0.96 -3.90 -15.81
N LEU A 73 -1.88 -4.16 -14.89
CA LEU A 73 -2.99 -3.24 -14.59
C LEU A 73 -2.47 -1.92 -14.01
N CYS A 74 -1.47 -2.00 -13.13
CA CYS A 74 -0.87 -0.82 -12.56
C CYS A 74 0.01 -0.04 -13.54
N GLN A 75 0.46 -0.60 -14.67
CA GLN A 75 1.27 0.14 -15.65
C GLN A 75 0.58 1.44 -16.11
N VAL A 76 -0.75 1.43 -16.21
CA VAL A 76 -1.56 2.62 -16.52
C VAL A 76 -1.25 3.79 -15.56
N PHE A 77 -0.90 3.50 -14.31
CA PHE A 77 -0.59 4.49 -13.28
C PHE A 77 0.91 4.56 -12.93
N LEU A 78 1.67 3.48 -13.18
CA LEU A 78 3.08 3.33 -12.81
C LEU A 78 4.04 3.81 -13.88
N VAL A 79 3.63 3.93 -15.15
CA VAL A 79 4.49 4.43 -16.24
C VAL A 79 5.07 5.80 -15.90
N THR A 80 4.29 6.68 -15.27
CA THR A 80 4.74 8.01 -14.83
C THR A 80 5.73 7.98 -13.65
N THR A 81 5.80 6.85 -12.93
CA THR A 81 6.69 6.70 -11.75
C THR A 81 8.06 6.14 -12.10
N GLY A 82 8.25 5.61 -13.31
CA GLY A 82 9.48 4.92 -13.72
C GLY A 82 9.75 3.62 -12.94
N LEU A 83 8.72 3.04 -12.32
CA LEU A 83 8.85 1.82 -11.53
C LEU A 83 8.84 0.57 -12.41
N GLU A 84 10.03 0.05 -12.68
CA GLU A 84 10.21 -1.19 -13.43
C GLU A 84 9.65 -2.41 -12.68
N ARG A 85 9.20 -3.41 -13.44
CA ARG A 85 8.61 -4.66 -12.95
C ARG A 85 9.51 -5.37 -11.94
N THR A 86 10.78 -5.56 -12.29
CA THR A 86 11.76 -6.27 -11.44
C THR A 86 11.98 -5.53 -10.13
N ARG A 87 12.03 -4.18 -10.18
CA ARG A 87 12.18 -3.32 -9.01
C ARG A 87 10.94 -3.38 -8.11
N PHE A 88 9.75 -3.37 -8.70
CA PHE A 88 8.49 -3.56 -7.97
C PHE A 88 8.47 -4.91 -7.25
N TYR A 89 8.79 -6.02 -7.94
CA TYR A 89 8.77 -7.36 -7.33
C TYR A 89 9.78 -7.52 -6.20
N ARG A 90 10.99 -7.01 -6.37
CA ARG A 90 12.01 -7.05 -5.31
C ARG A 90 11.53 -6.34 -4.05
N ARG A 91 10.92 -5.16 -4.19
CA ARG A 91 10.39 -4.39 -3.06
C ARG A 91 9.15 -5.02 -2.46
N ALA A 92 8.25 -5.54 -3.29
CA ALA A 92 7.07 -6.24 -2.84
C ALA A 92 7.42 -7.47 -2.00
N ARG A 93 8.38 -8.30 -2.43
CA ARG A 93 8.83 -9.48 -1.67
C ARG A 93 9.29 -9.13 -0.26
N TYR A 94 10.04 -8.04 -0.13
CA TYR A 94 10.53 -7.57 1.16
C TYR A 94 9.41 -6.91 2.01
N LEU A 95 8.46 -6.21 1.39
CA LEU A 95 7.38 -5.51 2.10
C LEU A 95 6.18 -6.40 2.46
N ILE A 96 5.99 -7.55 1.81
CA ILE A 96 4.91 -8.49 2.12
C ILE A 96 4.98 -8.98 3.58
N PRO A 97 6.13 -9.41 4.12
CA PRO A 97 6.26 -9.74 5.55
C PRO A 97 5.89 -8.58 6.48
N LEU A 98 6.28 -7.34 6.13
CA LEU A 98 5.91 -6.15 6.91
C LEU A 98 4.40 -5.92 6.88
N LEU A 99 3.77 -6.06 5.72
CA LEU A 99 2.31 -5.95 5.58
C LEU A 99 1.58 -7.00 6.43
N LYS A 100 2.10 -8.25 6.48
CA LYS A 100 1.56 -9.29 7.37
C LYS A 100 1.69 -8.91 8.85
N ARG A 101 2.83 -8.34 9.26
CA ARG A 101 3.03 -7.86 10.64
C ARG A 101 2.10 -6.70 10.99
N ILE A 102 1.90 -5.74 10.07
CA ILE A 102 0.94 -4.65 10.25
C ILE A 102 -0.47 -5.23 10.42
N HIS A 103 -0.87 -6.17 9.55
CA HIS A 103 -2.17 -6.82 9.65
C HIS A 103 -2.34 -7.55 10.98
N GLN A 104 -1.36 -8.36 11.39
CA GLN A 104 -1.38 -9.06 12.69
C GLN A 104 -1.45 -8.09 13.86
N GLY A 105 -0.64 -7.03 13.85
CA GLY A 105 -0.65 -6.00 14.89
C GLY A 105 -2.01 -5.29 14.99
N MET A 106 -2.61 -4.95 13.85
CA MET A 106 -3.96 -4.38 13.80
C MET A 106 -4.99 -5.37 14.36
N THR A 107 -5.01 -6.63 13.89
CA THR A 107 -5.96 -7.65 14.36
C THR A 107 -5.80 -7.92 15.86
N SER A 108 -4.58 -8.00 16.39
CA SER A 108 -4.34 -8.17 17.82
C SER A 108 -4.80 -6.95 18.64
N GLN A 109 -4.66 -5.74 18.11
CA GLN A 109 -5.16 -4.53 18.74
C GLN A 109 -6.69 -4.48 18.75
N PHE A 110 -7.34 -4.85 17.63
CA PHE A 110 -8.80 -5.01 17.59
C PHE A 110 -9.31 -6.08 18.57
N LEU A 111 -8.59 -7.19 18.73
CA LEU A 111 -8.94 -8.23 19.71
C LEU A 111 -8.77 -7.77 21.16
N GLN A 112 -7.80 -6.89 21.45
CA GLN A 112 -7.65 -6.31 22.80
C GLN A 112 -8.71 -5.26 23.11
N ASP A 113 -9.09 -4.43 22.14
CA ASP A 113 -10.12 -3.41 22.30
C ASP A 113 -11.52 -4.03 22.49
N ASP A 114 -11.80 -5.21 21.91
CA ASP A 114 -13.07 -5.94 22.05
C ASP A 114 -13.21 -6.63 23.42
N ILE A 115 -12.10 -7.05 24.03
CA ILE A 115 -12.08 -7.65 25.38
C ILE A 115 -12.19 -6.58 26.48
N GLY A 116 -11.78 -5.34 26.19
CA GLY A 116 -11.86 -4.21 27.13
C GLY A 116 -13.28 -3.68 27.40
N HIS A 117 -14.31 -4.17 26.70
CA HIS A 117 -15.69 -3.69 26.85
C HIS A 117 -16.58 -4.58 27.76
N TYR A 118 -16.03 -5.65 28.34
CA TYR A 118 -16.70 -6.56 29.27
C TYR A 118 -16.02 -6.64 30.66
N GLY A 119 -15.38 -5.55 31.10
CA GLY A 119 -14.79 -5.40 32.43
C GLY A 119 -15.64 -4.53 33.35
#